data_AF-A0A953RUP8-F1
#
_entry.id   AF-A0A953RUP8-F1
#
_cell.length_a   1.000
_cell.length_b   1.000
_cell.length_c   1.000
_cell.angle_alpha   90.00
_cell.angle_beta   90.00
_cell.angle_gamma   90.00
#
_symmetry.space_group_name_H-M   'P 1'
#
loop_
_entity.id
_entity.type
_entity.pdbx_description
1 polymer ?
#
loop_
_entity_poly.entity_id
_entity_poly.type
_entity_poly.pdbx_seq_one_letter_code
_entity_poly.pdbx_strand_id
1 'polypeptide(L)'
;MTRCILAAILLMGCSLHAQAPPKFEVASAKPYKEQNGGPRNLFSYGPQGINFGGLSLAFIIGEAYTFPVGRIIGPGSLTKEALWAPLAQGYDIVAKADQAVSKPQLRLMLQSLLADRFKLAFHWETKTGPVYRLVVATGGPKFDAGDAAGGYSVSVTPDGFTFRNLEMIRLVGILSGRLDRVVVDQTGLQGLYNFVLKMPSPAGQDLAAVKRQDRLSPETLSAPDFAEALKQLGLQLFPDKAPVDYLVVDSVERSSEN
;
A
#
# COMPACT_ATOMS: atom_id res chain seq x y z
N MET A 1 -16.92 -18.02 70.52
CA MET A 1 -15.51 -18.20 70.10
C MET A 1 -15.49 -18.35 68.59
N THR A 2 -15.24 -17.25 67.90
CA THR A 2 -15.36 -17.09 66.44
C THR A 2 -14.06 -17.57 65.79
N ARG A 3 -14.12 -18.59 64.93
CA ARG A 3 -12.96 -19.09 64.16
C ARG A 3 -12.98 -18.46 62.77
N CYS A 4 -12.00 -17.59 62.50
CA CYS A 4 -11.71 -17.04 61.17
C CYS A 4 -11.15 -18.15 60.28
N ILE A 5 -11.75 -18.36 59.10
CA ILE A 5 -11.19 -19.16 58.01
C ILE A 5 -10.57 -18.17 57.03
N LEU A 6 -9.24 -18.13 56.94
CA LEU A 6 -8.55 -17.41 55.86
C LEU A 6 -8.62 -18.25 54.58
N ALA A 7 -9.25 -17.70 53.55
CA ALA A 7 -9.19 -18.20 52.19
C ALA A 7 -7.86 -17.76 51.54
N ALA A 8 -7.03 -18.72 51.12
CA ALA A 8 -5.89 -18.46 50.26
C ALA A 8 -6.36 -18.44 48.81
N ILE A 9 -6.55 -17.25 48.25
CA ILE A 9 -6.79 -17.07 46.81
C ILE A 9 -5.43 -17.14 46.12
N LEU A 10 -5.18 -18.25 45.42
CA LEU A 10 -4.03 -18.42 44.54
C LEU A 10 -4.25 -17.54 43.31
N LEU A 11 -3.64 -16.36 43.28
CA LEU A 11 -3.57 -15.52 42.08
C LEU A 11 -2.61 -16.19 41.08
N MET A 12 -3.16 -17.02 40.20
CA MET A 12 -2.46 -17.55 39.04
C MET A 12 -2.21 -16.39 38.07
N GLY A 13 -1.01 -15.82 38.12
CA GLY A 13 -0.60 -14.75 37.22
C GLY A 13 -0.51 -15.27 35.79
N CYS A 14 -1.50 -14.93 34.95
CA CYS A 14 -1.33 -14.98 33.50
C CYS A 14 -0.33 -13.90 33.10
N SER A 15 0.96 -14.24 33.06
CA SER A 15 1.92 -13.45 32.30
C SER A 15 1.53 -13.51 30.83
N LEU A 16 0.93 -12.43 30.31
CA LEU A 16 0.92 -12.18 28.87
C LEU A 16 2.38 -12.12 28.43
N HIS A 17 2.91 -13.23 27.91
CA HIS A 17 4.14 -13.20 27.16
C HIS A 17 3.84 -12.45 25.87
N ALA A 18 4.29 -11.20 25.78
CA ALA A 18 4.36 -10.51 24.51
C ALA A 18 5.28 -11.35 23.60
N GLN A 19 4.67 -12.07 22.65
CA GLN A 19 5.42 -12.82 21.65
C GLN A 19 6.31 -11.82 20.90
N ALA A 20 7.61 -12.12 20.79
CA ALA A 20 8.54 -11.23 20.10
C ALA A 20 8.00 -10.91 18.68
N PRO A 21 8.13 -9.67 18.19
CA PRO A 21 7.66 -9.31 16.85
C PRO A 21 8.22 -10.29 15.82
N PRO A 22 7.41 -10.77 14.86
CA PRO A 22 7.88 -11.74 13.87
C PRO A 22 8.97 -11.10 13.01
N LYS A 23 10.00 -11.87 12.66
CA LYS A 23 11.17 -11.39 11.90
C LYS A 23 11.55 -12.35 10.80
N PHE A 24 12.08 -11.79 9.72
CA PHE A 24 12.74 -12.59 8.69
C PHE A 24 14.02 -13.21 9.26
N GLU A 25 14.30 -14.45 8.86
CA GLU A 25 15.57 -15.14 9.17
C GLU A 25 16.73 -14.41 8.51
N VAL A 26 16.55 -14.04 7.23
CA VAL A 26 17.54 -13.31 6.45
C VAL A 26 16.84 -12.15 5.74
N ALA A 27 17.42 -10.96 5.80
CA ALA A 27 16.93 -9.79 5.08
C ALA A 27 18.07 -8.89 4.61
N SER A 28 18.01 -8.48 3.36
CA SER A 28 18.84 -7.41 2.78
C SER A 28 17.92 -6.25 2.39
N ALA A 29 18.35 -5.03 2.73
CA ALA A 29 17.65 -3.79 2.38
C ALA A 29 18.69 -2.75 1.97
N LYS A 30 18.75 -2.42 0.68
CA LYS A 30 19.77 -1.53 0.11
C LYS A 30 19.16 -0.47 -0.81
N PRO A 31 19.78 0.71 -0.94
CA PRO A 31 19.40 1.67 -1.96
C PRO A 31 19.42 1.01 -3.34
N TYR A 32 18.35 1.22 -4.11
CA TYR A 32 18.30 0.77 -5.49
C TYR A 32 19.22 1.66 -6.32
N LYS A 33 20.11 1.01 -7.07
CA LYS A 33 20.91 1.66 -8.11
C LYS A 33 20.36 1.19 -9.45
N GLU A 34 19.92 2.13 -10.27
CA GLU A 34 19.45 1.83 -11.61
C GLU A 34 20.51 1.05 -12.39
N GLN A 35 20.15 -0.12 -12.90
CA GLN A 35 20.98 -0.90 -13.82
C GLN A 35 20.14 -1.21 -15.05
N ASN A 36 20.59 -0.70 -16.21
CA ASN A 36 20.08 -1.03 -17.55
C ASN A 36 18.59 -0.71 -17.83
N GLY A 37 18.18 0.56 -17.76
CA GLY A 37 16.98 1.04 -18.47
C GLY A 37 15.72 1.29 -17.64
N GLY A 38 15.87 1.79 -16.42
CA GLY A 38 14.77 2.27 -15.59
C GLY A 38 14.49 1.46 -14.33
N PRO A 39 13.53 1.90 -13.50
CA PRO A 39 13.26 1.28 -12.21
C PRO A 39 12.70 -0.14 -12.36
N ARG A 40 13.21 -1.06 -11.53
CA ARG A 40 12.81 -2.48 -11.52
C ARG A 40 11.31 -2.67 -11.18
N ASN A 41 10.74 -1.79 -10.34
CA ASN A 41 9.34 -1.82 -9.88
C ASN A 41 8.84 -3.22 -9.53
N LEU A 42 9.71 -4.02 -8.92
CA LEU A 42 9.41 -5.39 -8.58
C LEU A 42 8.74 -5.40 -7.22
N PHE A 43 7.63 -6.12 -7.15
CA PHE A 43 6.86 -6.29 -5.93
C PHE A 43 6.32 -7.71 -5.93
N SER A 44 6.92 -8.58 -5.12
CA SER A 44 6.57 -9.99 -5.08
C SER A 44 6.54 -10.55 -3.67
N TYR A 45 5.52 -11.36 -3.41
CA TYR A 45 5.40 -12.24 -2.25
C TYR A 45 5.57 -13.67 -2.73
N GLY A 46 6.54 -14.37 -2.15
CA GLY A 46 6.64 -15.82 -2.23
C GLY A 46 6.13 -16.48 -0.95
N PRO A 47 5.96 -17.82 -0.95
CA PRO A 47 5.50 -18.55 0.22
C PRO A 47 6.42 -18.39 1.44
N GLN A 48 7.71 -18.06 1.23
CA GLN A 48 8.72 -17.95 2.29
C GLN A 48 9.38 -16.56 2.33
N GLY A 49 8.83 -15.53 1.71
CA GLY A 49 9.53 -14.24 1.70
C GLY A 49 9.00 -13.19 0.75
N ILE A 50 9.75 -12.10 0.67
CA ILE A 50 9.46 -10.94 -0.17
C ILE A 50 10.64 -10.62 -1.07
N ASN A 51 10.33 -10.08 -2.25
CA ASN A 51 11.31 -9.50 -3.16
C ASN A 51 10.74 -8.21 -3.75
N PHE A 52 11.21 -7.10 -3.19
CA PHE A 52 10.86 -5.75 -3.60
C PHE A 52 12.09 -5.11 -4.27
N GLY A 53 11.89 -4.47 -5.41
CA GLY A 53 12.98 -3.89 -6.17
C GLY A 53 12.65 -2.51 -6.72
N GLY A 54 13.46 -1.52 -6.34
CA GLY A 54 13.30 -0.12 -6.76
C GLY A 54 12.01 0.54 -6.26
N LEU A 55 11.54 0.24 -5.04
CA LEU A 55 10.32 0.83 -4.47
C LEU A 55 10.66 1.99 -3.52
N SER A 56 9.83 3.04 -3.52
CA SER A 56 9.98 4.13 -2.54
C SER A 56 9.66 3.65 -1.12
N LEU A 57 10.24 4.30 -0.11
CA LEU A 57 9.99 3.93 1.28
C LEU A 57 8.52 4.11 1.67
N ALA A 58 7.85 5.16 1.18
CA ALA A 58 6.42 5.35 1.37
C ALA A 58 5.60 4.17 0.81
N PHE A 59 5.98 3.63 -0.35
CA PHE A 59 5.30 2.45 -0.89
C PHE A 59 5.50 1.22 0.01
N ILE A 60 6.74 0.99 0.48
CA ILE A 60 7.07 -0.15 1.35
C ILE A 60 6.33 -0.04 2.70
N ILE A 61 6.24 1.15 3.28
CA ILE A 61 5.46 1.41 4.50
C ILE A 61 3.97 1.14 4.24
N GLY A 62 3.41 1.68 3.15
CA GLY A 62 2.00 1.44 2.78
C GLY A 62 1.70 -0.03 2.50
N GLU A 63 2.69 -0.79 2.04
CA GLU A 63 2.57 -2.25 1.97
C GLU A 63 2.52 -2.89 3.36
N ALA A 64 3.51 -2.60 4.19
CA ALA A 64 3.69 -3.23 5.50
C ALA A 64 2.46 -3.03 6.40
N TYR A 65 1.88 -1.84 6.38
CA TYR A 65 0.71 -1.48 7.20
C TYR A 65 -0.62 -1.65 6.48
N THR A 66 -0.61 -2.14 5.22
CA THR A 66 -1.81 -2.18 4.36
C THR A 66 -2.52 -0.83 4.40
N PHE A 67 -1.78 0.24 4.07
CA PHE A 67 -2.23 1.62 4.20
C PHE A 67 -2.09 2.37 2.87
N PRO A 68 -3.01 3.28 2.51
CA PRO A 68 -2.92 4.02 1.26
C PRO A 68 -1.67 4.91 1.24
N VAL A 69 -0.81 4.72 0.25
CA VAL A 69 0.49 5.41 0.15
C VAL A 69 0.32 6.93 0.15
N GLY A 70 -0.70 7.48 -0.52
CA GLY A 70 -1.03 8.91 -0.53
C GLY A 70 -1.45 9.51 0.82
N ARG A 71 -1.63 8.69 1.86
CA ARG A 71 -1.94 9.13 3.24
C ARG A 71 -0.76 8.94 4.19
N ILE A 72 0.40 8.57 3.65
CA ILE A 72 1.67 8.51 4.38
C ILE A 72 2.34 9.87 4.20
N ILE A 73 2.50 10.61 5.30
CA ILE A 73 3.08 11.95 5.29
C ILE A 73 4.29 11.99 6.21
N GLY A 74 5.22 12.90 5.95
CA GLY A 74 6.32 13.20 6.87
C GLY A 74 6.24 14.67 7.31
N PRO A 75 6.83 15.05 8.46
CA PRO A 75 7.03 16.44 8.81
C PRO A 75 7.88 17.13 7.73
N GLY A 76 7.78 18.46 7.60
CA GLY A 76 8.53 19.21 6.57
C GLY A 76 10.06 19.07 6.65
N SER A 77 10.59 18.56 7.77
CA SER A 77 12.00 18.20 7.97
C SER A 77 12.40 16.88 7.31
N LEU A 78 11.47 15.95 7.08
CA LEU A 78 11.68 14.80 6.20
C LEU A 78 11.53 15.31 4.77
N THR A 79 12.63 15.28 4.01
CA THR A 79 12.58 15.72 2.63
C THR A 79 11.67 14.79 1.82
N LYS A 80 10.97 15.32 0.80
CA LYS A 80 10.12 14.49 -0.06
C LYS A 80 10.91 13.31 -0.63
N GLU A 81 12.20 13.51 -0.89
CA GLU A 81 13.13 12.50 -1.40
C GLU A 81 13.38 11.35 -0.41
N ALA A 82 13.22 11.54 0.90
CA ALA A 82 13.42 10.48 1.90
C ALA A 82 12.28 9.45 1.91
N LEU A 83 11.04 9.89 1.68
CA LEU A 83 9.85 9.03 1.68
C LEU A 83 9.39 8.67 0.26
N TRP A 84 9.46 9.64 -0.65
CA TRP A 84 8.93 9.62 -2.00
C TRP A 84 10.03 9.70 -3.05
N ALA A 85 11.23 9.20 -2.73
CA ALA A 85 12.33 9.05 -3.67
C ALA A 85 11.78 8.54 -5.02
N PRO A 86 12.20 9.12 -6.16
CA PRO A 86 11.92 8.51 -7.45
C PRO A 86 12.29 7.03 -7.42
N LEU A 87 11.60 6.18 -8.17
CA LEU A 87 11.83 4.72 -8.12
C LEU A 87 13.31 4.36 -8.42
N ALA A 88 14.01 5.17 -9.23
CA ALA A 88 15.45 5.07 -9.49
C ALA A 88 16.36 5.33 -8.26
N GLN A 89 15.78 5.81 -7.16
CA GLN A 89 16.41 6.12 -5.87
C GLN A 89 15.67 5.42 -4.70
N GLY A 90 14.83 4.41 -5.01
CA GLY A 90 14.10 3.61 -4.03
C GLY A 90 15.00 2.59 -3.31
N TYR A 91 14.38 1.50 -2.85
CA TYR A 91 15.06 0.42 -2.15
C TYR A 91 14.80 -0.93 -2.79
N ASP A 92 15.82 -1.79 -2.75
CA ASP A 92 15.71 -3.22 -2.94
C ASP A 92 15.61 -3.89 -1.57
N ILE A 93 14.54 -4.66 -1.35
CA ILE A 93 14.37 -5.49 -0.15
C ILE A 93 14.16 -6.94 -0.57
N VAL A 94 15.07 -7.81 -0.16
CA VAL A 94 14.91 -9.27 -0.30
C VAL A 94 14.98 -9.86 1.10
N ALA A 95 13.90 -10.52 1.52
CA ALA A 95 13.83 -11.10 2.85
C ALA A 95 13.16 -12.47 2.83
N LYS A 96 13.65 -13.38 3.67
CA LYS A 96 13.25 -14.79 3.74
C LYS A 96 12.87 -15.18 5.16
N ALA A 97 11.76 -15.88 5.28
CA ALA A 97 11.32 -16.57 6.48
C ALA A 97 11.98 -17.96 6.55
N ASP A 98 12.06 -18.50 7.76
CA ASP A 98 12.54 -19.87 8.04
C ASP A 98 11.58 -20.95 7.50
N GLN A 99 10.29 -20.62 7.43
CA GLN A 99 9.23 -21.50 6.95
C GLN A 99 8.22 -20.74 6.08
N ALA A 100 7.35 -21.50 5.41
CA ALA A 100 6.28 -20.89 4.64
C ALA A 100 5.30 -20.16 5.57
N VAL A 101 4.99 -18.91 5.26
CA VAL A 101 4.15 -18.04 6.08
C VAL A 101 3.14 -17.30 5.21
N SER A 102 2.03 -16.91 5.81
CA SER A 102 0.98 -16.17 5.10
C SER A 102 1.44 -14.76 4.73
N LYS A 103 0.87 -14.16 3.67
CA LYS A 103 1.13 -12.77 3.29
C LYS A 103 0.90 -11.77 4.45
N PRO A 104 -0.19 -11.88 5.25
CA PRO A 104 -0.35 -11.04 6.45
C PRO A 104 0.82 -11.18 7.43
N GLN A 105 1.34 -12.40 7.63
CA GLN A 105 2.50 -12.63 8.48
C GLN A 105 3.77 -11.99 7.90
N LEU A 106 3.98 -12.12 6.58
CA LEU A 106 5.10 -11.45 5.88
C LEU A 106 5.03 -9.92 6.01
N ARG A 107 3.83 -9.34 6.02
CA ARG A 107 3.65 -7.90 6.29
C ARG A 107 4.06 -7.52 7.71
N LEU A 108 3.70 -8.32 8.73
CA LEU A 108 4.16 -8.09 10.11
C LEU A 108 5.69 -8.20 10.22
N MET A 109 6.31 -9.16 9.53
CA MET A 109 7.77 -9.29 9.47
C MET A 109 8.42 -8.09 8.77
N LEU A 110 7.77 -7.54 7.74
CA LEU A 110 8.21 -6.31 7.08
C LEU A 110 8.10 -5.09 7.99
N GLN A 111 7.06 -4.99 8.83
CA GLN A 111 6.98 -3.93 9.86
C GLN A 111 8.18 -4.01 10.82
N SER A 112 8.52 -5.21 11.31
CA SER A 112 9.71 -5.42 12.14
C SER A 112 11.00 -5.03 11.42
N LEU A 113 11.14 -5.37 10.14
CA LEU A 113 12.30 -4.99 9.32
C LEU A 113 12.42 -3.46 9.19
N LEU A 114 11.31 -2.77 8.93
CA LEU A 114 11.28 -1.30 8.81
C LEU A 114 11.65 -0.63 10.14
N ALA A 115 11.15 -1.13 11.27
CA ALA A 115 11.53 -0.64 12.59
C ALA A 115 13.03 -0.86 12.87
N ASP A 116 13.55 -2.05 12.56
CA ASP A 116 14.94 -2.41 12.88
C ASP A 116 15.96 -1.73 11.96
N ARG A 117 15.72 -1.74 10.63
CA ARG A 117 16.69 -1.31 9.60
C ARG A 117 16.57 0.16 9.19
N PHE A 118 15.34 0.68 9.19
CA PHE A 118 15.07 2.06 8.79
C PHE A 118 14.75 2.95 10.00
N LYS A 119 14.77 2.40 11.23
CA LYS A 119 14.39 3.12 12.46
C LYS A 119 13.06 3.85 12.31
N LEU A 120 12.12 3.21 11.60
CA LEU A 120 10.83 3.80 11.31
C LEU A 120 10.08 4.07 12.61
N ALA A 121 9.84 5.35 12.88
CA ALA A 121 8.91 5.81 13.91
C ALA A 121 7.78 6.59 13.25
N PHE A 122 6.57 6.41 13.73
CA PHE A 122 5.39 7.09 13.22
C PHE A 122 4.28 7.15 14.26
N HIS A 123 3.30 8.01 14.02
CA HIS A 123 2.03 8.03 14.73
C HIS A 123 0.85 8.16 13.75
N TRP A 124 -0.35 7.90 14.26
CA TRP A 124 -1.60 8.07 13.52
C TRP A 124 -2.17 9.47 13.78
N GLU A 125 -2.61 10.13 12.72
CA GLU A 125 -3.29 11.42 12.81
C GLU A 125 -4.58 11.38 11.99
N THR A 126 -5.71 11.76 12.57
CA THR A 126 -6.99 11.85 11.85
C THR A 126 -7.28 13.29 11.47
N LYS A 127 -7.49 13.57 10.17
CA LYS A 127 -7.87 14.90 9.67
C LYS A 127 -9.23 14.83 8.99
N THR A 128 -10.12 15.74 9.34
CA THR A 128 -11.40 15.88 8.64
C THR A 128 -11.27 16.87 7.49
N GLY A 129 -11.66 16.46 6.28
CA GLY A 129 -11.50 17.28 5.09
C GLY A 129 -12.32 16.79 3.91
N PRO A 130 -12.23 17.49 2.76
CA PRO A 130 -12.89 17.06 1.52
C PRO A 130 -12.27 15.77 1.00
N VAL A 131 -13.11 14.80 0.68
CA VAL A 131 -12.74 13.49 0.14
C VAL A 131 -13.60 13.15 -1.07
N TYR A 132 -13.21 12.10 -1.78
CA TYR A 132 -14.14 11.29 -2.56
C TYR A 132 -14.39 9.98 -1.82
N ARG A 133 -15.65 9.53 -1.74
CA ARG A 133 -15.98 8.16 -1.32
C ARG A 133 -16.11 7.32 -2.58
N LEU A 134 -15.33 6.24 -2.66
CA LEU A 134 -15.49 5.22 -3.68
C LEU A 134 -16.54 4.23 -3.21
N VAL A 135 -17.63 4.10 -3.96
CA VAL A 135 -18.74 3.21 -3.61
C VAL A 135 -19.05 2.27 -4.77
N VAL A 136 -19.73 1.16 -4.46
CA VAL A 136 -20.33 0.30 -5.49
C VAL A 136 -21.57 1.01 -6.04
N ALA A 137 -21.62 1.17 -7.36
CA ALA A 137 -22.74 1.77 -8.06
C ALA A 137 -23.93 0.80 -8.17
N THR A 138 -25.10 1.34 -8.50
CA THR A 138 -26.28 0.53 -8.83
C THR A 138 -25.94 -0.43 -9.98
N GLY A 139 -26.20 -1.72 -9.78
CA GLY A 139 -25.82 -2.79 -10.71
C GLY A 139 -24.60 -3.60 -10.28
N GLY A 140 -23.93 -3.20 -9.19
CA GLY A 140 -22.89 -3.99 -8.56
C GLY A 140 -21.53 -3.94 -9.27
N PRO A 141 -20.50 -4.58 -8.69
CA PRO A 141 -19.16 -4.63 -9.24
C PRO A 141 -19.11 -5.39 -10.58
N LYS A 142 -18.38 -4.86 -11.56
CA LYS A 142 -18.24 -5.44 -12.91
C LYS A 142 -16.79 -5.82 -13.19
N PHE A 143 -16.30 -6.79 -12.42
CA PHE A 143 -14.94 -7.30 -12.53
C PHE A 143 -14.81 -8.66 -11.85
N ASP A 144 -13.75 -9.37 -12.20
CA ASP A 144 -13.52 -10.73 -11.74
C ASP A 144 -12.78 -10.77 -10.41
N ALA A 145 -12.99 -11.85 -9.66
CA ALA A 145 -12.16 -12.17 -8.51
C ALA A 145 -10.71 -12.47 -8.95
N GLY A 146 -9.78 -12.12 -8.07
CA GLY A 146 -8.38 -12.46 -8.15
C GLY A 146 -8.06 -13.85 -7.63
N ASP A 147 -6.81 -14.25 -7.84
CA ASP A 147 -6.20 -15.45 -7.31
C ASP A 147 -5.23 -15.08 -6.17
N ALA A 148 -5.45 -15.66 -4.99
CA ALA A 148 -4.59 -15.47 -3.82
C ALA A 148 -3.15 -15.98 -4.02
N ALA A 149 -2.94 -16.94 -4.92
CA ALA A 149 -1.62 -17.43 -5.31
C ALA A 149 -0.97 -16.55 -6.40
N GLY A 150 -1.74 -15.67 -7.05
CA GLY A 150 -1.29 -14.85 -8.14
C GLY A 150 -0.57 -13.57 -7.70
N GLY A 151 0.39 -13.12 -8.50
CA GLY A 151 1.08 -11.85 -8.28
C GLY A 151 0.18 -10.65 -8.61
N TYR A 152 0.42 -9.54 -7.91
CA TYR A 152 -0.12 -8.23 -8.27
C TYR A 152 0.61 -7.71 -9.50
N SER A 153 -0.13 -7.18 -10.49
CA SER A 153 0.48 -6.42 -11.57
C SER A 153 -0.43 -5.31 -12.07
N VAL A 154 0.22 -4.25 -12.56
CA VAL A 154 -0.42 -3.20 -13.33
C VAL A 154 0.31 -3.12 -14.66
N SER A 155 -0.43 -3.18 -15.74
CA SER A 155 0.11 -3.08 -17.09
C SER A 155 -0.65 -2.01 -17.85
N VAL A 156 0.06 -1.23 -18.66
CA VAL A 156 -0.56 -0.24 -19.53
C VAL A 156 -1.01 -0.94 -20.81
N THR A 157 -2.23 -0.66 -21.22
CA THR A 157 -2.80 -1.04 -22.53
C THR A 157 -2.98 0.22 -23.36
N PRO A 158 -3.20 0.10 -24.68
CA PRO A 158 -3.46 1.27 -25.51
C PRO A 158 -4.63 2.13 -25.05
N ASP A 159 -5.66 1.48 -24.50
CA ASP A 159 -6.91 2.07 -24.04
C ASP A 159 -6.99 2.29 -22.52
N GLY A 160 -5.93 2.02 -21.75
CA GLY A 160 -5.98 2.20 -20.30
C GLY A 160 -4.99 1.33 -19.52
N PHE A 161 -5.53 0.64 -18.51
CA PHE A 161 -4.74 -0.14 -17.57
C PHE A 161 -5.38 -1.48 -17.29
N THR A 162 -4.57 -2.54 -17.27
CA THR A 162 -4.96 -3.83 -16.71
C THR A 162 -4.41 -3.95 -15.30
N PHE A 163 -5.30 -4.26 -14.37
CA PHE A 163 -4.99 -4.57 -12.98
C PHE A 163 -5.23 -6.05 -12.75
N ARG A 164 -4.22 -6.73 -12.19
CA ARG A 164 -4.34 -8.13 -11.75
C ARG A 164 -4.07 -8.25 -10.26
N ASN A 165 -4.90 -9.05 -9.58
CA ASN A 165 -4.84 -9.34 -8.15
C ASN A 165 -4.69 -8.09 -7.28
N LEU A 166 -5.54 -7.08 -7.54
CA LEU A 166 -5.52 -5.80 -6.83
C LEU A 166 -6.45 -5.84 -5.60
N GLU A 167 -5.93 -5.46 -4.43
CA GLU A 167 -6.76 -5.15 -3.26
C GLU A 167 -7.41 -3.76 -3.43
N MET A 168 -8.67 -3.57 -3.06
CA MET A 168 -9.39 -2.29 -3.27
C MET A 168 -8.67 -1.08 -2.65
N ILE A 169 -8.00 -1.28 -1.51
CA ILE A 169 -7.17 -0.26 -0.86
C ILE A 169 -6.06 0.29 -1.77
N ARG A 170 -5.52 -0.54 -2.67
CA ARG A 170 -4.49 -0.14 -3.63
C ARG A 170 -5.12 0.73 -4.73
N LEU A 171 -6.31 0.38 -5.22
CA LEU A 171 -7.05 1.23 -6.17
C LEU A 171 -7.29 2.61 -5.56
N VAL A 172 -7.78 2.66 -4.33
CA VAL A 172 -8.03 3.90 -3.59
C VAL A 172 -6.75 4.71 -3.39
N GLY A 173 -5.63 4.06 -3.10
CA GLY A 173 -4.32 4.71 -3.03
C GLY A 173 -3.87 5.30 -4.38
N ILE A 174 -4.08 4.57 -5.48
CA ILE A 174 -3.79 5.05 -6.84
C ILE A 174 -4.64 6.27 -7.15
N LEU A 175 -5.96 6.18 -6.98
CA LEU A 175 -6.88 7.27 -7.27
C LEU A 175 -6.58 8.51 -6.39
N SER A 176 -6.29 8.32 -5.10
CA SER A 176 -5.91 9.42 -4.20
C SER A 176 -4.62 10.14 -4.64
N GLY A 177 -3.70 9.43 -5.31
CA GLY A 177 -2.49 10.02 -5.87
C GLY A 177 -2.71 10.70 -7.24
N ARG A 178 -3.91 10.62 -7.82
CA ARG A 178 -4.24 11.18 -9.14
C ARG A 178 -5.32 12.26 -9.08
N LEU A 179 -6.20 12.18 -8.10
CA LEU A 179 -7.28 13.13 -7.89
C LEU A 179 -6.83 14.25 -6.95
N ASP A 180 -7.61 15.33 -6.92
CA ASP A 180 -7.39 16.50 -6.06
C ASP A 180 -7.70 16.23 -4.58
N ARG A 181 -8.24 15.05 -4.26
CA ARG A 181 -8.71 14.68 -2.92
C ARG A 181 -8.37 13.24 -2.61
N VAL A 182 -8.25 12.96 -1.31
CA VAL A 182 -8.18 11.59 -0.82
C VAL A 182 -9.45 10.85 -1.22
N VAL A 183 -9.27 9.66 -1.78
CA VAL A 183 -10.36 8.70 -2.01
C VAL A 183 -10.46 7.81 -0.78
N VAL A 184 -11.67 7.55 -0.29
CA VAL A 184 -11.99 6.65 0.84
C VAL A 184 -12.75 5.45 0.30
N ASP A 185 -12.29 4.25 0.63
CA ASP A 185 -13.00 3.02 0.29
C ASP A 185 -14.30 2.92 1.10
N GLN A 186 -15.43 2.87 0.42
CA GLN A 186 -16.74 2.54 0.97
C GLN A 186 -17.47 1.53 0.08
N THR A 187 -16.69 0.73 -0.64
CA THR A 187 -17.24 -0.32 -1.51
C THR A 187 -17.66 -1.55 -0.70
N GLY A 188 -17.05 -1.77 0.47
CA GLY A 188 -17.21 -3.00 1.25
C GLY A 188 -16.54 -4.22 0.63
N LEU A 189 -15.78 -4.05 -0.46
CA LEU A 189 -15.19 -5.13 -1.24
C LEU A 189 -13.89 -5.63 -0.59
N GLN A 190 -13.94 -6.87 -0.11
CA GLN A 190 -12.81 -7.57 0.48
C GLN A 190 -12.32 -8.65 -0.47
N GLY A 191 -11.05 -8.58 -0.86
CA GLY A 191 -10.44 -9.58 -1.73
C GLY A 191 -9.47 -8.99 -2.73
N LEU A 192 -9.12 -9.82 -3.71
CA LEU A 192 -8.30 -9.48 -4.85
C LEU A 192 -9.21 -9.39 -6.07
N TYR A 193 -8.92 -8.46 -6.96
CA TYR A 193 -9.75 -8.23 -8.15
C TYR A 193 -8.89 -8.08 -9.40
N ASN A 194 -9.44 -8.57 -10.51
CA ASN A 194 -8.88 -8.44 -11.85
C ASN A 194 -9.82 -7.57 -12.68
N PHE A 195 -9.29 -6.50 -13.28
CA PHE A 195 -10.10 -5.64 -14.12
C PHE A 195 -9.26 -4.84 -15.12
N VAL A 196 -9.93 -4.41 -16.19
CA VAL A 196 -9.40 -3.44 -17.13
C VAL A 196 -10.09 -2.12 -16.88
N LEU A 197 -9.30 -1.10 -16.53
CA LEU A 197 -9.77 0.26 -16.45
C LEU A 197 -9.50 0.94 -17.79
N LYS A 198 -10.51 1.00 -18.65
CA LYS A 198 -10.39 1.71 -19.92
C LYS A 198 -10.54 3.20 -19.65
N MET A 199 -9.50 3.96 -19.98
CA MET A 199 -9.53 5.40 -19.84
C MET A 199 -10.21 6.02 -21.06
N PRO A 200 -11.12 6.99 -20.88
CA PRO A 200 -11.59 7.79 -21.99
C PRO A 200 -10.40 8.63 -22.47
N SER A 201 -9.72 8.22 -23.54
CA SER A 201 -8.56 8.95 -24.07
C SER A 201 -9.03 10.33 -24.58
N PRO A 202 -8.62 11.47 -23.98
CA PRO A 202 -9.09 12.78 -24.42
C PRO A 202 -8.43 13.23 -25.74
N ALA A 203 -7.38 12.54 -26.20
CA ALA A 203 -6.51 13.01 -27.28
C ALA A 203 -6.32 12.02 -28.44
N GLY A 204 -7.05 10.90 -28.48
CA GLY A 204 -6.86 9.86 -29.50
C GLY A 204 -5.46 9.21 -29.47
N GLN A 205 -4.73 9.38 -28.36
CA GLN A 205 -3.38 8.85 -28.17
C GLN A 205 -3.43 7.48 -27.51
N ASP A 206 -2.64 6.55 -28.04
CA ASP A 206 -2.30 5.27 -27.45
C ASP A 206 -1.52 5.50 -26.15
N LEU A 207 -2.11 5.15 -25.00
CA LEU A 207 -1.46 5.30 -23.69
C LEU A 207 -0.16 4.48 -23.58
N ALA A 208 -0.03 3.39 -24.33
CA ALA A 208 1.19 2.62 -24.41
C ALA A 208 2.30 3.36 -25.20
N ALA A 209 1.95 4.27 -26.12
CA ALA A 209 2.90 5.10 -26.85
C ALA A 209 3.38 6.34 -26.07
N VAL A 210 2.60 6.79 -25.07
CA VAL A 210 3.00 7.91 -24.19
C VAL A 210 4.17 7.49 -23.29
N LYS A 211 5.15 8.39 -23.10
CA LYS A 211 6.27 8.17 -22.16
C LYS A 211 5.73 7.87 -20.77
N ARG A 212 6.27 6.85 -20.09
CA ARG A 212 5.75 6.37 -18.79
C ARG A 212 5.51 7.47 -17.76
N GLN A 213 6.41 8.45 -17.69
CA GLN A 213 6.34 9.56 -16.75
C GLN A 213 5.14 10.49 -17.00
N ASP A 214 4.67 10.58 -18.25
CA ASP A 214 3.65 11.54 -18.67
C ASP A 214 2.24 10.91 -18.71
N ARG A 215 2.15 9.57 -18.76
CA ARG A 215 0.88 8.80 -18.90
C ARG A 215 -0.22 9.15 -17.90
N LEU A 216 0.15 9.61 -16.72
CA LEU A 216 -0.75 9.90 -15.61
C LEU A 216 -0.71 11.38 -15.21
N SER A 217 -0.22 12.24 -16.12
CA SER A 217 -0.25 13.69 -15.96
C SER A 217 -1.67 14.23 -16.17
N PRO A 218 -2.04 15.38 -15.57
CA PRO A 218 -3.32 16.03 -15.83
C PRO A 218 -3.56 16.39 -17.30
N GLU A 219 -2.48 16.56 -18.07
CA GLU A 219 -2.53 16.82 -19.52
C GLU A 219 -2.96 15.57 -20.31
N THR A 220 -2.70 14.38 -19.77
CA THR A 220 -3.06 13.09 -20.39
C THR A 220 -4.38 12.54 -19.85
N LEU A 221 -4.59 12.61 -18.53
CA LEU A 221 -5.76 12.06 -17.84
C LEU A 221 -6.20 12.97 -16.68
N SER A 222 -7.48 13.31 -16.66
CA SER A 222 -8.11 14.21 -15.67
C SER A 222 -8.96 13.45 -14.64
N ALA A 223 -9.37 14.13 -13.58
CA ALA A 223 -10.29 13.57 -12.59
C ALA A 223 -11.64 13.10 -13.18
N PRO A 224 -12.29 13.86 -14.09
CA PRO A 224 -13.43 13.37 -14.86
C PRO A 224 -13.17 12.08 -15.64
N ASP A 225 -11.98 11.91 -16.22
CA ASP A 225 -11.63 10.70 -16.99
C ASP A 225 -11.60 9.45 -16.11
N PHE A 226 -11.03 9.57 -14.90
CA PHE A 226 -11.09 8.50 -13.90
C PHE A 226 -12.52 8.22 -13.43
N ALA A 227 -13.31 9.26 -13.19
CA ALA A 227 -14.70 9.09 -12.77
C ALA A 227 -15.55 8.36 -13.82
N GLU A 228 -15.33 8.65 -15.11
CA GLU A 228 -15.99 7.94 -16.21
C GLU A 228 -15.48 6.50 -16.34
N ALA A 229 -14.16 6.29 -16.25
CA ALA A 229 -13.57 4.95 -16.31
C ALA A 229 -14.11 4.01 -15.22
N LEU A 230 -14.30 4.52 -13.99
CA LEU A 230 -14.81 3.73 -12.86
C LEU A 230 -16.24 3.23 -13.06
N LYS A 231 -17.09 3.94 -13.83
CA LYS A 231 -18.47 3.49 -14.12
C LYS A 231 -18.50 2.15 -14.84
N GLN A 232 -17.49 1.86 -15.66
CA GLN A 232 -17.35 0.59 -16.38
C GLN A 232 -17.19 -0.58 -15.40
N LEU A 233 -16.60 -0.32 -14.24
CA LEU A 233 -16.38 -1.29 -13.17
C LEU A 233 -17.56 -1.39 -12.19
N GLY A 234 -18.64 -0.62 -12.41
CA GLY A 234 -19.71 -0.50 -11.44
C GLY A 234 -19.27 0.21 -10.16
N LEU A 235 -18.28 1.10 -10.25
CA LEU A 235 -17.79 1.92 -9.14
C LEU A 235 -18.08 3.39 -9.41
N GLN A 236 -18.23 4.17 -8.35
CA GLN A 236 -18.50 5.60 -8.45
C GLN A 236 -17.80 6.40 -7.36
N LEU A 237 -17.33 7.59 -7.72
CA LEU A 237 -16.80 8.58 -6.78
C LEU A 237 -17.92 9.55 -6.38
N PHE A 238 -18.07 9.78 -5.08
CA PHE A 238 -18.96 10.80 -4.53
C PHE A 238 -18.16 11.82 -3.71
N PRO A 239 -18.26 13.12 -3.99
CA PRO A 239 -17.68 14.15 -3.12
C PRO A 239 -18.29 14.07 -1.72
N ASP A 240 -17.46 14.15 -0.69
CA ASP A 240 -17.92 14.21 0.69
C ASP A 240 -16.92 14.93 1.61
N LYS A 241 -17.25 15.05 2.90
CA LYS A 241 -16.33 15.36 3.98
C LYS A 241 -16.28 14.19 4.96
N ALA A 242 -15.09 13.68 5.24
CA ALA A 242 -14.92 12.57 6.16
C ALA A 242 -13.64 12.74 6.99
N PRO A 243 -13.59 12.17 8.21
CA PRO A 243 -12.32 11.94 8.89
C PRO A 243 -11.49 10.94 8.08
N VAL A 244 -10.23 11.27 7.86
CA VAL A 244 -9.24 10.46 7.15
C VAL A 244 -8.05 10.28 8.07
N ASP A 245 -7.67 9.03 8.29
CA ASP A 245 -6.43 8.71 8.99
C ASP A 245 -5.23 8.89 8.08
N TYR A 246 -4.14 9.35 8.67
CA TYR A 246 -2.83 9.52 8.08
C TYR A 246 -1.81 8.78 8.94
N LEU A 247 -0.83 8.19 8.28
CA LEU A 247 0.38 7.67 8.94
C LEU A 247 1.42 8.78 8.83
N VAL A 248 1.72 9.41 9.96
CA VAL A 248 2.71 10.49 10.05
C VAL A 248 4.04 9.89 10.45
N VAL A 249 4.96 9.79 9.49
CA VAL A 249 6.32 9.29 9.71
C VAL A 249 7.09 10.35 10.49
N ASP A 250 7.45 10.04 11.74
CA ASP A 250 8.19 10.95 12.61
C ASP A 250 9.68 10.96 12.27
N SER A 251 10.24 9.78 12.00
CA SER A 251 11.65 9.61 11.63
C SER A 251 11.88 8.35 10.81
N VAL A 252 12.84 8.44 9.89
CA VAL A 252 13.40 7.31 9.14
C VAL A 252 14.89 7.55 8.91
N GLU A 253 15.67 6.48 8.98
CA GLU A 253 17.08 6.44 8.62
C GLU A 253 17.26 5.77 7.26
N ARG A 254 18.29 6.17 6.51
CA ARG A 254 18.72 5.41 5.32
C ARG A 254 19.26 4.07 5.80
N SER A 255 18.75 2.98 5.23
CA SER A 255 19.27 1.64 5.52
C SER A 255 20.78 1.59 5.26
N SER A 256 21.56 1.15 6.26
CA SER A 256 22.98 0.83 6.08
C SER A 256 23.12 -0.42 5.23
N GLU A 257 24.03 -0.43 4.25
CA GLU A 257 24.34 -1.63 3.47
C GLU A 257 24.79 -2.76 4.41
N ASN A 258 24.10 -3.91 4.37
CA ASN A 258 24.56 -5.20 4.89
C ASN A 258 24.09 -6.31 3.94
#